data_AF-A0A7C0YLN1-F1
#
_entry.id   AF-A0A7C0YLN1-F1
#
_cell.length_a   1.000
_cell.length_b   1.000
_cell.length_c   1.000
_cell.angle_alpha   90.00
_cell.angle_beta   90.00
_cell.angle_gamma   90.00
#
_symmetry.space_group_name_H-M   'P 1'
#
loop_
_entity.id
_entity.type
_entity.pdbx_description
1 polymer ?
#
loop_
_entity_poly.entity_id
_entity_poly.type
_entity_poly.pdbx_seq_one_letter_code
_entity_poly.pdbx_strand_id
1 'polypeptide(L)'
;CNYKTLIDIKNLPAPAKSLICLKCHTANATFNLHEWNAGVHAVNDVSCSDCHRIHQGPDLKLKPRETAGMCFKCHEDIAASFRLPSHHPVPEGQIFCFDCHNPHGTTTGRLLKGQSVRDTCTACHGEKEGPFLFEHGDLTQDCLNCHTPHGSPNNNLLTVRVPFLCLQCHEGHRINTASGAAAGREVKRFFYTKCTNCHSQIHGTDIPSPSGRGLFIQ
;
A
#
# COMPACT_ATOMS: atom_id res chain seq x y z
N CYS A 1 -10.70 38.23 -29.17
CA CYS A 1 -11.35 36.90 -29.01
C CYS A 1 -12.66 37.06 -28.27
N ASN A 2 -13.81 36.76 -28.89
CA ASN A 2 -15.11 36.79 -28.20
C ASN A 2 -15.31 35.47 -27.45
N TYR A 3 -15.03 35.47 -26.14
CA TYR A 3 -15.14 34.28 -25.29
C TYR A 3 -16.56 34.04 -24.77
N LYS A 4 -17.53 34.90 -25.09
CA LYS A 4 -18.93 34.76 -24.65
C LYS A 4 -19.66 33.59 -25.32
N THR A 5 -19.11 33.03 -26.39
CA THR A 5 -19.64 31.85 -27.10
C THR A 5 -18.90 30.55 -26.74
N LEU A 6 -17.87 30.62 -25.90
CA LEU A 6 -17.10 29.44 -25.48
C LEU A 6 -17.75 28.79 -24.27
N ILE A 7 -17.78 27.46 -24.26
CA ILE A 7 -18.25 26.68 -23.11
C ILE A 7 -17.32 26.95 -21.93
N ASP A 8 -17.87 27.48 -20.84
CA ASP A 8 -17.13 27.69 -19.60
C ASP A 8 -17.01 26.36 -18.83
N ILE A 9 -16.01 25.57 -19.22
CA ILE A 9 -15.76 24.25 -18.63
C ILE A 9 -15.55 24.36 -17.12
N LYS A 10 -14.99 25.46 -16.59
CA LYS A 10 -14.68 25.59 -15.16
C LYS A 10 -15.93 25.60 -14.28
N ASN A 11 -17.02 26.14 -14.78
CA ASN A 11 -18.28 26.28 -14.04
C ASN A 11 -19.26 25.12 -14.26
N LEU A 12 -18.89 24.12 -15.07
CA LEU A 12 -19.69 22.90 -15.21
C LEU A 12 -19.56 21.99 -13.97
N PRO A 13 -20.60 21.20 -13.64
CA PRO A 13 -20.50 20.13 -12.66
C PRO A 13 -19.39 19.13 -13.02
N ALA A 14 -18.78 18.50 -12.02
CA ALA A 14 -17.68 17.55 -12.25
C ALA A 14 -18.02 16.41 -13.22
N PRO A 15 -19.22 15.78 -13.17
CA PRO A 15 -19.60 14.76 -14.15
C PRO A 15 -19.66 15.31 -15.59
N ALA A 16 -20.15 16.54 -15.76
CA ALA A 16 -20.24 17.18 -17.07
C ALA A 16 -18.84 17.53 -17.63
N LYS A 17 -17.91 17.99 -16.78
CA LYS A 17 -16.50 18.18 -17.14
C LYS A 17 -15.87 16.88 -17.63
N SER A 18 -16.02 15.81 -16.85
CA SER A 18 -15.46 14.49 -17.18
C SER A 18 -16.08 13.90 -18.45
N LEU A 19 -17.38 14.08 -18.68
CA LEU A 19 -18.06 13.57 -19.88
C LEU A 19 -17.46 14.12 -21.18
N ILE A 20 -17.02 15.38 -21.18
CA ILE A 20 -16.33 15.97 -22.34
C ILE A 20 -15.07 15.16 -22.68
N CYS A 21 -14.29 14.80 -21.66
CA CYS A 21 -13.08 14.00 -21.82
C CYS A 21 -13.41 12.56 -22.26
N LEU A 22 -14.41 11.94 -21.63
CA LEU A 22 -14.82 10.55 -21.87
C LEU A 22 -15.40 10.31 -23.26
N LYS A 23 -15.87 11.35 -23.97
CA LYS A 23 -16.27 11.24 -25.38
C LYS A 23 -15.14 10.77 -26.28
N CYS A 24 -13.89 11.12 -25.95
CA CYS A 24 -12.70 10.69 -26.69
C CYS A 24 -11.91 9.62 -25.91
N HIS A 25 -11.76 9.80 -24.60
CA HIS A 25 -11.14 8.84 -23.69
C HIS A 25 -12.19 7.84 -23.19
N THR A 26 -12.76 7.07 -24.10
CA THR A 26 -13.75 6.06 -23.74
C THR A 26 -13.09 4.92 -22.96
N ALA A 27 -13.88 4.20 -22.14
CA ALA A 27 -13.43 3.00 -21.44
C ALA A 27 -12.75 1.99 -22.38
N ASN A 28 -13.32 1.77 -23.57
CA ASN A 28 -12.78 0.83 -24.55
C ASN A 28 -11.51 1.33 -25.26
N ALA A 29 -11.33 2.65 -25.36
CA ALA A 29 -10.16 3.25 -25.99
C ALA A 29 -9.01 3.51 -25.00
N THR A 30 -9.30 3.55 -23.69
CA THR A 30 -8.34 3.92 -22.65
C THR A 30 -8.35 2.86 -21.55
N PHE A 31 -7.34 2.00 -21.56
CA PHE A 31 -7.28 0.75 -20.80
C PHE A 31 -7.51 0.88 -19.28
N ASN A 32 -7.24 2.03 -18.68
CA ASN A 32 -7.40 2.25 -17.23
C ASN A 32 -8.70 2.96 -16.83
N LEU A 33 -9.62 3.23 -17.76
CA LEU A 33 -10.88 3.96 -17.51
C LEU A 33 -12.13 3.07 -17.42
N HIS A 34 -11.99 1.74 -17.53
CA HIS A 34 -13.12 0.81 -17.49
C HIS A 34 -14.01 1.01 -16.26
N GLU A 35 -13.39 1.22 -15.10
CA GLU A 35 -14.07 1.35 -13.81
C GLU A 35 -14.34 2.81 -13.38
N TRP A 36 -14.07 3.79 -14.25
CA TRP A 36 -14.15 5.22 -13.89
C TRP A 36 -15.51 5.63 -13.33
N ASN A 37 -16.59 5.26 -14.01
CA ASN A 37 -17.93 5.73 -13.65
C ASN A 37 -18.38 5.24 -12.26
N ALA A 38 -17.83 4.12 -11.78
CA ALA A 38 -18.09 3.58 -10.45
C ALA A 38 -16.94 3.87 -9.46
N GLY A 39 -15.85 4.48 -9.92
CA GLY A 39 -14.67 4.77 -9.12
C GLY A 39 -14.93 5.83 -8.05
N VAL A 40 -14.26 5.68 -6.91
CA VAL A 40 -14.46 6.57 -5.74
C VAL A 40 -14.22 8.05 -6.05
N HIS A 41 -13.30 8.38 -6.97
CA HIS A 41 -13.10 9.77 -7.37
C HIS A 41 -14.30 10.33 -8.16
N ALA A 42 -14.83 9.57 -9.12
CA ALA A 42 -15.96 10.02 -9.93
C ALA A 42 -17.23 10.21 -9.09
N VAL A 43 -17.52 9.29 -8.16
CA VAL A 43 -18.70 9.37 -7.28
C VAL A 43 -18.59 10.44 -6.19
N ASN A 44 -17.39 10.98 -5.94
CA ASN A 44 -17.14 12.09 -5.03
C ASN A 44 -16.89 13.41 -5.79
N ASP A 45 -17.46 13.56 -6.99
CA ASP A 45 -17.39 14.78 -7.81
C ASP A 45 -15.97 15.26 -8.13
N VAL A 46 -14.99 14.36 -8.23
CA VAL A 46 -13.67 14.67 -8.78
C VAL A 46 -13.72 14.53 -10.29
N SER A 47 -13.37 15.59 -11.00
CA SER A 47 -13.32 15.64 -12.45
C SER A 47 -11.93 15.34 -13.00
N CYS A 48 -11.87 14.96 -14.29
CA CYS A 48 -10.58 14.73 -14.97
C CYS A 48 -9.65 15.94 -14.87
N SER A 49 -10.20 17.17 -14.93
CA SER A 49 -9.42 18.42 -14.89
C SER A 49 -8.90 18.82 -13.51
N ASP A 50 -9.35 18.17 -12.45
CA ASP A 50 -8.81 18.42 -11.10
C ASP A 50 -7.42 17.80 -10.95
N CYS A 51 -7.15 16.76 -11.74
CA CYS A 51 -5.85 16.10 -11.83
C CYS A 51 -5.09 16.48 -13.11
N HIS A 52 -5.73 16.37 -14.27
CA HIS A 52 -5.08 16.58 -15.57
C HIS A 52 -5.06 18.05 -16.00
N ARG A 53 -3.94 18.49 -16.58
CA ARG A 53 -3.80 19.86 -17.11
C ARG A 53 -3.77 19.85 -18.63
N ILE A 54 -4.87 20.29 -19.26
CA ILE A 54 -5.08 20.22 -20.72
C ILE A 54 -4.42 21.37 -21.53
N HIS A 55 -3.84 22.37 -20.86
CA HIS A 55 -3.18 23.52 -21.48
C HIS A 55 -1.74 23.71 -20.99
N GLN A 56 -1.03 22.61 -20.69
CA GLN A 56 0.37 22.65 -20.24
C GLN A 56 1.40 22.19 -21.28
N GLY A 57 1.00 22.06 -22.55
CA GLY A 57 1.88 21.66 -23.65
C GLY A 57 1.56 20.24 -24.13
N PRO A 58 2.52 19.55 -24.78
CA PRO A 58 2.28 18.26 -25.42
C PRO A 58 1.98 17.13 -24.42
N ASP A 59 2.41 17.28 -23.17
CA ASP A 59 2.20 16.27 -22.12
C ASP A 59 1.02 16.67 -21.23
N LEU A 60 -0.15 16.13 -21.54
CA LEU A 60 -1.40 16.38 -20.81
C LEU A 60 -1.50 15.55 -19.51
N LYS A 61 -0.54 14.64 -19.30
CA LYS A 61 -0.41 13.83 -18.10
C LYS A 61 0.44 14.59 -17.08
N LEU A 62 0.07 14.47 -15.80
CA LEU A 62 0.93 14.93 -14.72
C LEU A 62 2.25 14.17 -14.74
N LYS A 63 3.35 14.89 -14.52
CA LYS A 63 4.65 14.27 -14.35
C LYS A 63 4.62 13.40 -13.09
N PRO A 64 5.21 12.19 -13.10
CA PRO A 64 5.19 11.30 -11.94
C PRO A 64 5.58 11.98 -10.63
N ARG A 65 6.65 12.78 -10.63
CA ARG A 65 7.14 13.52 -9.44
C ARG A 65 6.16 14.58 -8.91
N GLU A 66 5.22 15.04 -9.72
CA GLU A 66 4.22 16.03 -9.33
C GLU A 66 2.93 15.36 -8.82
N THR A 67 2.76 14.05 -9.03
CA THR A 67 1.53 13.32 -8.66
C THR A 67 1.30 13.27 -7.15
N ALA A 68 2.33 13.01 -6.35
CA ALA A 68 2.19 12.94 -4.89
C ALA A 68 1.66 14.26 -4.31
N GLY A 69 2.23 15.39 -4.74
CA GLY A 69 1.78 16.71 -4.32
C GLY A 69 0.34 17.05 -4.74
N MET A 70 -0.15 16.47 -5.83
CA MET A 70 -1.57 16.57 -6.21
C MET A 70 -2.45 15.72 -5.29
N CYS A 71 -2.13 14.43 -5.12
CA CYS A 71 -2.91 13.51 -4.30
C CYS A 71 -3.03 14.03 -2.85
N PHE A 72 -1.94 14.57 -2.31
CA PHE A 72 -1.87 15.10 -0.95
C PHE A 72 -2.71 16.36 -0.71
N LYS A 73 -3.24 17.01 -1.74
CA LYS A 73 -4.19 18.14 -1.55
C LYS A 73 -5.51 17.69 -0.92
N CYS A 74 -5.89 16.43 -1.14
CA CYS A 74 -7.10 15.85 -0.58
C CYS A 74 -6.78 14.73 0.42
N HIS A 75 -5.71 13.96 0.18
CA HIS A 75 -5.27 12.86 1.04
C HIS A 75 -4.18 13.32 2.03
N GLU A 76 -4.54 14.26 2.89
CA GLU A 76 -3.62 14.88 3.86
C GLU A 76 -3.15 13.90 4.95
N ASP A 77 -4.00 12.93 5.32
CA ASP A 77 -3.71 11.85 6.25
C ASP A 77 -2.61 10.91 5.71
N ILE A 78 -2.69 10.60 4.42
CA ILE A 78 -1.67 9.82 3.72
C ILE A 78 -0.38 10.65 3.61
N ALA A 79 -0.50 11.95 3.31
CA ALA A 79 0.64 12.86 3.30
C ALA A 79 1.36 12.91 4.66
N ALA A 80 0.61 12.87 5.77
CA ALA A 80 1.16 12.79 7.11
C ALA A 80 1.84 11.44 7.38
N SER A 81 1.27 10.34 6.89
CA SER A 81 1.87 9.00 7.02
C SER A 81 3.25 8.93 6.35
N PHE A 82 3.39 9.50 5.15
CA PHE A 82 4.67 9.58 4.44
C PHE A 82 5.70 10.53 5.10
N ARG A 83 5.37 11.23 6.19
CA ARG A 83 6.34 12.00 6.98
C ARG A 83 6.90 11.19 8.16
N LEU A 84 6.43 9.97 8.39
CA LEU A 84 6.90 9.11 9.47
C LEU A 84 8.27 8.50 9.14
N PRO A 85 9.10 8.14 10.14
CA PRO A 85 10.46 7.65 9.90
C PRO A 85 10.60 6.45 8.97
N SER A 86 9.59 5.57 8.91
CA SER A 86 9.54 4.47 7.95
C SER A 86 8.38 4.74 6.99
N HIS A 87 8.66 4.86 5.70
CA HIS A 87 7.65 4.95 4.64
C HIS A 87 8.21 4.34 3.36
N HIS A 88 7.34 4.02 2.41
CA HIS A 88 7.79 3.78 1.03
C HIS A 88 8.33 5.08 0.41
N PRO A 89 9.27 5.03 -0.56
CA PRO A 89 9.99 6.19 -1.04
C PRO A 89 9.20 7.06 -2.05
N VAL A 90 7.96 7.42 -1.70
CA VAL A 90 7.10 8.34 -2.46
C VAL A 90 7.59 9.78 -2.37
N PRO A 91 7.93 10.34 -1.18
CA PRO A 91 8.50 11.69 -1.08
C PRO A 91 9.82 11.85 -1.85
N GLU A 92 10.62 10.78 -1.91
CA GLU A 92 11.88 10.71 -2.64
C GLU A 92 11.68 10.54 -4.16
N GLY A 93 10.45 10.30 -4.62
CA GLY A 93 10.11 10.15 -6.02
C GLY A 93 10.70 8.90 -6.68
N GLN A 94 10.94 7.84 -5.90
CA GLN A 94 11.39 6.54 -6.41
C GLN A 94 10.22 5.64 -6.77
N ILE A 95 9.09 5.79 -6.08
CA ILE A 95 7.81 5.18 -6.44
C ILE A 95 6.70 6.23 -6.36
N PHE A 96 5.54 5.92 -6.93
CA PHE A 96 4.40 6.84 -7.03
C PHE A 96 3.11 6.16 -6.58
N CYS A 97 2.11 6.96 -6.19
CA CYS A 97 0.82 6.44 -5.72
C CYS A 97 0.18 5.50 -6.75
N PHE A 98 0.37 5.78 -8.05
CA PHE A 98 -0.22 5.00 -9.14
C PHE A 98 0.53 3.70 -9.48
N ASP A 99 1.65 3.43 -8.82
CA ASP A 99 2.32 2.14 -8.92
C ASP A 99 1.50 1.06 -8.19
N CYS A 100 0.87 1.44 -7.07
CA CYS A 100 -0.04 0.57 -6.31
C CYS A 100 -1.53 0.82 -6.62
N HIS A 101 -1.94 2.08 -6.82
CA HIS A 101 -3.35 2.45 -6.99
C HIS A 101 -3.70 2.78 -8.46
N ASN A 102 -4.94 2.55 -8.90
CA ASN A 102 -5.46 3.17 -10.11
C ASN A 102 -6.44 4.30 -9.71
N PRO A 103 -6.04 5.59 -9.84
CA PRO A 103 -6.90 6.71 -9.48
C PRO A 103 -8.17 6.80 -10.35
N HIS A 104 -8.23 6.04 -11.45
CA HIS A 104 -9.40 5.98 -12.32
C HIS A 104 -10.40 4.87 -11.94
N GLY A 105 -10.19 4.14 -10.84
CA GLY A 105 -11.07 3.05 -10.42
C GLY A 105 -10.45 1.67 -10.63
N THR A 106 -10.78 0.75 -9.73
CA THR A 106 -10.56 -0.69 -9.85
C THR A 106 -11.75 -1.43 -9.27
N THR A 107 -11.88 -2.72 -9.59
CA THR A 107 -12.86 -3.62 -8.97
C THR A 107 -12.44 -4.08 -7.57
N THR A 108 -11.20 -3.80 -7.19
CA THR A 108 -10.59 -4.21 -5.92
C THR A 108 -10.69 -3.10 -4.87
N GLY A 109 -10.65 -3.49 -3.60
CA GLY A 109 -10.68 -2.53 -2.50
C GLY A 109 -9.52 -1.53 -2.56
N ARG A 110 -9.76 -0.30 -2.07
CA ARG A 110 -8.76 0.78 -1.98
C ARG A 110 -8.09 1.14 -3.32
N LEU A 111 -8.74 0.86 -4.44
CA LEU A 111 -8.25 1.15 -5.80
C LEU A 111 -6.94 0.42 -6.16
N LEU A 112 -6.65 -0.73 -5.58
CA LEU A 112 -5.38 -1.44 -5.85
C LEU A 112 -5.32 -1.97 -7.29
N LYS A 113 -4.18 -1.81 -7.96
CA LYS A 113 -3.99 -2.32 -9.33
C LYS A 113 -3.94 -3.84 -9.40
N GLY A 114 -3.36 -4.48 -8.39
CA GLY A 114 -3.36 -5.93 -8.28
C GLY A 114 -4.75 -6.45 -7.90
N GLN A 115 -5.00 -7.74 -8.15
CA GLN A 115 -6.24 -8.42 -7.80
C GLN A 115 -6.38 -8.62 -6.29
N SER A 116 -5.27 -8.55 -5.55
CA SER A 116 -5.23 -8.62 -4.09
C SER A 116 -4.13 -7.72 -3.51
N VAL A 117 -4.11 -7.59 -2.18
CA VAL A 117 -3.00 -6.95 -1.47
C VAL A 117 -1.69 -7.67 -1.78
N ARG A 118 -1.65 -9.00 -1.65
CA ARG A 118 -0.47 -9.83 -1.94
C ARG A 118 0.05 -9.55 -3.34
N ASP A 119 -0.81 -9.65 -4.36
CA ASP A 119 -0.45 -9.42 -5.77
C ASP A 119 0.13 -8.01 -6.00
N THR A 120 -0.45 -6.99 -5.35
CA THR A 120 0.07 -5.62 -5.45
C THR A 120 1.46 -5.48 -4.80
N CYS A 121 1.70 -6.13 -3.66
CA CYS A 121 2.97 -6.07 -2.96
C CYS A 121 4.06 -6.88 -3.66
N THR A 122 3.75 -8.09 -4.12
CA THR A 122 4.72 -9.02 -4.72
C THR A 122 5.12 -8.63 -6.13
N ALA A 123 4.37 -7.73 -6.79
CA ALA A 123 4.80 -7.07 -8.03
C ALA A 123 6.18 -6.39 -7.91
N CYS A 124 6.59 -5.97 -6.70
CA CYS A 124 7.93 -5.49 -6.41
C CYS A 124 8.68 -6.37 -5.39
N HIS A 125 7.97 -6.96 -4.43
CA HIS A 125 8.54 -7.84 -3.39
C HIS A 125 8.41 -9.32 -3.76
N GLY A 126 8.89 -9.70 -4.95
CA GLY A 126 8.76 -11.06 -5.48
C GLY A 126 9.42 -12.13 -4.61
N GLU A 127 10.41 -11.76 -3.81
CA GLU A 127 11.04 -12.66 -2.84
C GLU A 127 10.12 -13.06 -1.68
N LYS A 128 8.94 -12.45 -1.57
CA LYS A 128 7.88 -12.76 -0.60
C LYS A 128 6.66 -13.41 -1.26
N GLU A 129 6.72 -13.68 -2.55
CA GLU A 129 5.57 -14.17 -3.31
C GLU A 129 5.16 -15.59 -2.91
N GLY A 130 6.09 -16.49 -2.60
CA GLY A 130 5.78 -17.89 -2.33
C GLY A 130 5.21 -18.63 -3.56
N PRO A 131 4.56 -19.80 -3.37
CA PRO A 131 4.33 -20.47 -2.11
C PRO A 131 5.64 -20.96 -1.49
N PHE A 132 5.76 -20.85 -0.16
CA PHE A 132 6.89 -21.44 0.56
C PHE A 132 6.49 -22.81 1.12
N LEU A 133 7.43 -23.74 1.23
CA LEU A 133 7.19 -25.04 1.88
C LEU A 133 6.70 -24.87 3.32
N PHE A 134 7.27 -23.88 4.01
CA PHE A 134 6.85 -23.45 5.32
C PHE A 134 6.41 -21.99 5.20
N GLU A 135 5.14 -21.70 5.47
CA GLU A 135 4.58 -20.35 5.49
C GLU A 135 4.27 -19.88 6.92
N HIS A 136 4.30 -18.56 7.13
CA HIS A 136 3.95 -17.94 8.42
C HIS A 136 2.42 -17.86 8.60
N GLY A 137 1.80 -19.04 8.72
CA GLY A 137 0.36 -19.24 8.83
C GLY A 137 -0.42 -18.67 7.64
N ASP A 138 -1.70 -18.36 7.86
CA ASP A 138 -2.59 -17.80 6.83
C ASP A 138 -2.33 -16.30 6.54
N LEU A 139 -1.31 -15.72 7.17
CA LEU A 139 -1.01 -14.28 7.08
C LEU A 139 -0.22 -13.93 5.81
N THR A 140 0.24 -14.92 5.05
CA THR A 140 0.96 -14.70 3.78
C THR A 140 0.06 -14.10 2.69
N GLN A 141 -1.26 -14.15 2.85
CA GLN A 141 -2.22 -13.59 1.89
C GLN A 141 -2.54 -12.11 2.10
N ASP A 142 -2.33 -11.57 3.30
CA ASP A 142 -2.60 -10.17 3.62
C ASP A 142 -1.45 -9.54 4.41
N CYS A 143 -0.60 -8.83 3.66
CA CYS A 143 0.57 -8.12 4.17
C CYS A 143 0.19 -7.01 5.18
N LEU A 144 -1.05 -6.51 5.13
CA LEU A 144 -1.52 -5.39 5.96
C LEU A 144 -1.77 -5.77 7.42
N ASN A 145 -1.79 -7.07 7.73
CA ASN A 145 -1.83 -7.55 9.11
C ASN A 145 -0.63 -7.05 9.92
N CYS A 146 0.53 -6.94 9.27
CA CYS A 146 1.78 -6.54 9.90
C CYS A 146 2.29 -5.19 9.39
N HIS A 147 1.97 -4.79 8.15
CA HIS A 147 2.55 -3.61 7.51
C HIS A 147 1.53 -2.50 7.22
N THR A 148 2.03 -1.26 7.25
CA THR A 148 1.33 -0.04 6.85
C THR A 148 2.03 0.52 5.62
N PRO A 149 1.45 0.42 4.40
CA PRO A 149 2.19 0.70 3.18
C PRO A 149 2.55 2.18 3.00
N HIS A 150 1.88 3.11 3.69
CA HIS A 150 2.16 4.55 3.52
C HIS A 150 3.19 5.09 4.51
N GLY A 151 3.21 4.58 5.74
CA GLY A 151 4.21 4.96 6.72
C GLY A 151 3.89 4.52 8.14
N SER A 152 4.93 4.36 8.94
CA SER A 152 4.89 3.93 10.33
C SER A 152 5.98 4.61 11.16
N PRO A 153 5.73 4.89 12.46
CA PRO A 153 6.81 5.20 13.40
C PRO A 153 7.76 4.01 13.65
N ASN A 154 7.35 2.80 13.29
CA ASN A 154 8.12 1.58 13.46
C ASN A 154 8.88 1.23 12.18
N ASN A 155 10.12 0.77 12.31
CA ASN A 155 10.92 0.30 11.17
C ASN A 155 10.20 -0.77 10.35
N ASN A 156 10.51 -0.84 9.06
CA ASN A 156 9.93 -1.79 8.11
C ASN A 156 8.41 -1.66 8.00
N LEU A 157 7.89 -0.44 8.14
CA LEU A 157 6.46 -0.15 7.97
C LEU A 157 5.54 -0.89 8.94
N LEU A 158 6.04 -1.39 10.08
CA LEU A 158 5.24 -2.27 10.93
C LEU A 158 4.09 -1.54 11.64
N THR A 159 2.90 -2.15 11.70
CA THR A 159 1.75 -1.63 12.45
C THR A 159 2.06 -1.49 13.95
N VAL A 160 2.84 -2.42 14.49
CA VAL A 160 3.28 -2.47 15.88
C VAL A 160 4.77 -2.78 15.94
N ARG A 161 5.50 -2.20 16.91
CA ARG A 161 6.92 -2.53 17.11
C ARG A 161 7.11 -3.96 17.63
N VAL A 162 8.16 -4.63 17.17
CA VAL A 162 8.66 -5.88 17.78
C VAL A 162 9.18 -5.59 19.21
N PRO A 163 8.92 -6.46 20.20
CA PRO A 163 8.31 -7.80 20.11
C PRO A 163 6.78 -7.83 20.19
N PHE A 164 6.13 -6.69 20.46
CA PHE A 164 4.68 -6.65 20.73
C PHE A 164 3.84 -7.12 19.55
N LEU A 165 4.26 -6.86 18.30
CA LEU A 165 3.60 -7.38 17.11
C LEU A 165 3.46 -8.92 17.15
N CYS A 166 4.53 -9.62 17.49
CA CYS A 166 4.55 -11.08 17.55
C CYS A 166 3.66 -11.60 18.69
N LEU A 167 3.67 -10.88 19.82
CA LEU A 167 2.91 -11.23 21.02
C LEU A 167 1.40 -11.04 20.89
N GLN A 168 0.92 -10.45 19.79
CA GLN A 168 -0.52 -10.39 19.51
C GLN A 168 -1.08 -11.78 19.19
N CYS A 169 -0.23 -12.70 18.71
CA CYS A 169 -0.63 -14.07 18.34
C CYS A 169 0.19 -15.15 19.06
N HIS A 170 1.45 -14.88 19.40
CA HIS A 170 2.37 -15.86 19.99
C HIS A 170 2.58 -15.63 21.49
N GLU A 171 2.61 -16.72 22.25
CA GLU A 171 3.13 -16.69 23.61
C GLU A 171 4.65 -16.56 23.59
N GLY A 172 5.19 -15.69 24.43
CA GLY A 172 6.64 -15.51 24.56
C GLY A 172 7.31 -16.74 25.19
N HIS A 173 8.47 -17.13 24.64
CA HIS A 173 9.28 -18.23 25.16
C HIS A 173 10.71 -17.77 25.51
N ARG A 174 11.47 -18.63 26.19
CA ARG A 174 12.91 -18.44 26.40
C ARG A 174 13.68 -19.34 25.43
N ILE A 175 14.96 -19.04 25.22
CA ILE A 175 15.85 -19.71 24.25
C ILE A 175 15.91 -21.24 24.44
N ASN A 176 15.55 -21.78 25.62
CA ASN A 176 15.55 -23.22 25.90
C ASN A 176 14.33 -23.71 26.72
N THR A 177 13.24 -22.94 26.80
CA THR A 177 12.02 -23.38 27.50
C THR A 177 10.79 -23.05 26.67
N ALA A 178 10.10 -24.10 26.20
CA ALA A 178 8.90 -24.00 25.36
C ALA A 178 7.68 -23.44 26.12
N SER A 179 7.71 -23.41 27.44
CA SER A 179 6.66 -22.85 28.29
C SER A 179 7.14 -21.58 29.00
N GLY A 180 6.26 -20.57 29.04
CA GLY A 180 6.51 -19.29 29.70
C GLY A 180 6.74 -19.48 31.21
N ALA A 181 7.99 -19.64 31.63
CA ALA A 181 8.32 -19.71 33.04
C ALA A 181 7.99 -18.38 33.73
N ALA A 182 7.39 -18.48 34.92
CA ALA A 182 6.80 -17.41 35.73
C ALA A 182 7.57 -16.08 35.71
N ALA A 183 6.79 -14.99 35.72
CA ALA A 183 7.24 -13.62 35.57
C ALA A 183 8.21 -13.17 36.69
N GLY A 184 9.51 -13.36 36.45
CA GLY A 184 10.60 -12.82 37.27
C GLY A 184 11.30 -11.61 36.62
N ARG A 185 12.39 -11.11 37.26
CA ARG A 185 13.22 -10.00 36.75
C ARG A 185 13.73 -10.19 35.31
N GLU A 186 13.78 -11.42 34.82
CA GLU A 186 14.22 -11.78 33.46
C GLU A 186 13.20 -11.50 32.37
N VAL A 187 11.90 -11.40 32.68
CA VAL A 187 10.86 -11.03 31.69
C VAL A 187 11.09 -9.62 31.15
N LYS A 188 11.75 -8.74 31.93
CA LYS A 188 12.15 -7.41 31.43
C LYS A 188 13.12 -7.51 30.25
N ARG A 189 14.02 -8.50 30.22
CA ARG A 189 14.99 -8.68 29.12
C ARG A 189 14.31 -9.07 27.80
N PHE A 190 13.24 -9.87 27.89
CA PHE A 190 12.43 -10.27 26.73
C PHE A 190 11.90 -9.07 25.94
N PHE A 191 11.47 -8.00 26.62
CA PHE A 191 10.97 -6.78 25.97
C PHE A 191 12.06 -5.94 25.28
N TYR A 192 13.35 -6.26 25.50
CA TYR A 192 14.48 -5.61 24.84
C TYR A 192 15.09 -6.46 23.72
N THR A 193 14.65 -7.69 23.52
CA THR A 193 15.12 -8.58 22.43
C THR A 193 14.12 -8.61 21.28
N LYS A 194 14.60 -8.54 20.04
CA LYS A 194 13.76 -8.70 18.86
C LYS A 194 13.62 -10.18 18.54
N CYS A 195 12.39 -10.68 18.42
CA CYS A 195 12.11 -12.08 18.05
C CYS A 195 12.85 -12.49 16.77
N THR A 196 12.92 -11.55 15.82
CA THR A 196 13.57 -11.72 14.51
C THR A 196 15.08 -11.93 14.55
N ASN A 197 15.73 -11.75 15.71
CA ASN A 197 17.15 -12.08 15.85
C ASN A 197 17.40 -13.58 15.82
N CYS A 198 16.40 -14.38 16.20
CA CYS A 198 16.44 -15.85 16.11
C CYS A 198 15.45 -16.33 15.04
N HIS A 199 14.24 -15.79 15.03
CA HIS A 199 13.18 -16.08 14.06
C HIS A 199 13.27 -15.19 12.83
N SER A 200 14.32 -15.34 12.01
CA SER A 200 14.55 -14.42 10.88
C SER A 200 13.63 -14.67 9.67
N GLN A 201 13.14 -15.90 9.50
CA GLN A 201 12.36 -16.34 8.33
C GLN A 201 10.84 -16.11 8.48
N ILE A 202 10.43 -14.92 8.94
CA ILE A 202 9.02 -14.60 9.27
C ILE A 202 8.06 -14.51 8.08
N HIS A 203 8.57 -14.50 6.84
CA HIS A 203 7.73 -14.39 5.63
C HIS A 203 7.54 -15.73 4.90
N GLY A 204 8.05 -16.83 5.48
CA GLY A 204 8.10 -18.12 4.81
C GLY A 204 9.51 -18.54 4.43
N THR A 205 9.74 -19.86 4.31
CA THR A 205 11.01 -20.42 3.86
C THR A 205 10.80 -21.81 3.24
N ASP A 206 11.62 -22.13 2.24
CA ASP A 206 11.69 -23.49 1.66
C ASP A 206 12.74 -24.37 2.35
N ILE A 207 13.46 -23.82 3.32
CA ILE A 207 14.56 -24.51 3.99
C ILE A 207 13.98 -25.31 5.16
N PRO A 208 14.09 -26.65 5.15
CA PRO A 208 13.68 -27.46 6.29
C PRO A 208 14.51 -27.10 7.53
N SER A 209 13.85 -27.11 8.70
CA SER A 209 14.56 -26.97 9.96
C SER A 209 15.65 -28.05 10.09
N PRO A 210 16.87 -27.71 10.56
CA PRO A 210 17.92 -28.69 10.82
C PRO A 210 17.50 -29.81 11.78
N SER A 211 16.47 -29.58 12.61
CA SER A 211 15.96 -30.58 13.54
C SER A 211 14.83 -31.45 12.97
N GLY A 212 14.51 -31.34 11.67
CA GLY A 212 13.54 -32.20 10.98
C GLY A 212 12.09 -32.10 11.45
N ARG A 213 11.76 -31.16 12.34
CA ARG A 213 10.38 -30.87 12.75
C ARG A 213 9.90 -29.66 11.98
N GLY A 214 8.94 -29.84 11.08
CA GLY A 214 8.32 -28.81 10.25
C GLY A 214 7.44 -27.82 11.01
N LEU A 215 7.81 -27.48 12.24
CA LEU A 215 7.15 -26.43 12.99
C LEU A 215 7.94 -25.15 12.77
N PHE A 216 7.23 -24.10 12.37
CA PHE A 216 7.70 -22.72 12.14
C PHE A 216 8.25 -22.02 13.40
N ILE A 217 8.61 -22.80 14.43
CA ILE A 217 8.99 -22.37 15.77
C ILE A 217 10.30 -23.08 16.11
N GLN A 218 11.40 -22.35 15.98
CA GLN A 218 12.58 -22.46 16.83
C GLN A 218 13.16 -21.08 17.07
#